data_AF-A0A812LNL6-F1
#
_entry.id   AF-A0A812LNL6-F1
#
_cell.length_a   1.000
_cell.length_b   1.000
_cell.length_c   1.000
_cell.angle_alpha   90.00
_cell.angle_beta   90.00
_cell.angle_gamma   90.00
#
_symmetry.space_group_name_H-M   'P 1'
#
loop_
_entity.id
_entity.type
_entity.pdbx_description
1 polymer ?
#
loop_
_entity_poly.entity_id
_entity_poly.type
_entity_poly.pdbx_seq_one_letter_code
_entity_poly.pdbx_strand_id
1 'polypeptide(L)'
;MSPVIITCRFFSPAAMPSSANLANKELRFALLALFPSADLRMVSEAAKCGDLDVASQFLRTALAESEAPEANAPRAAPETAEAEPASTSDPKPSLPMQRVVDEEKGRRALDALGTVVEPDCVALDEALAAARKQDLEEKAEKQKRSTDSSQGCAVPGARTADGWEIQCQVNTERTCQSLRTLQYPKDELCTAAEKILFHVGNDNTGAFAAVCFERMLQREQEMDRDFCVFYHHYNSASLLYEVQAELARYAFSLPDNLAPLPRVLTGHFKGATLSKLKEAGRHGDHDPWYRSLGLSASPTLFAFGSEAPPLHCFRAGYGCEDLSFQGLLTALLQEALDLKKDVAEKLTAKLAEVGASYGLHVAGYGHTERRKVDRLGGQMLQIFIKKKFVTDYVYHSEPYGIPIDTEVLPWLESPKSVKKALDGQVRILFDPELFTSGKGQLFHYCGDWEFLGGDAEMKDSRASFVLALREVLRPQMSKQPPRQLQKRLRDSVPPRPDLPKPDHTEDPPAVPAAVPAKKKKDLPKLVTDD
;
A
#
# COMPACT_ATOMS: atom_id res chain seq x y z
N MET A 1 52.02 -20.45 -26.21
CA MET A 1 50.73 -20.30 -26.91
C MET A 1 50.06 -21.66 -26.90
N SER A 2 49.09 -21.85 -26.00
CA SER A 2 48.34 -23.11 -25.85
C SER A 2 46.89 -22.84 -26.23
N PRO A 3 46.22 -23.70 -26.99
CA PRO A 3 44.84 -23.48 -27.39
C PRO A 3 43.89 -23.79 -26.23
N VAL A 4 43.03 -22.84 -25.91
CA VAL A 4 41.94 -22.97 -24.95
C VAL A 4 40.80 -23.71 -25.62
N ILE A 5 40.47 -24.90 -25.09
CA ILE A 5 39.29 -25.68 -25.46
C ILE A 5 38.08 -25.05 -24.76
N ILE A 6 37.19 -24.43 -25.54
CA ILE A 6 35.88 -23.97 -25.06
C ILE A 6 34.92 -25.14 -25.14
N THR A 7 34.51 -25.68 -23.99
CA THR A 7 33.43 -26.65 -23.89
C THR A 7 32.09 -25.93 -23.86
N CYS A 8 31.33 -26.03 -24.96
CA CYS A 8 29.90 -25.69 -24.98
C CYS A 8 29.15 -26.62 -24.03
N ARG A 9 28.69 -26.11 -22.88
CA ARG A 9 27.63 -26.76 -22.10
C ARG A 9 26.30 -26.48 -22.78
N PHE A 10 25.64 -27.55 -23.22
CA PHE A 10 24.26 -27.53 -23.69
C PHE A 10 23.36 -26.89 -22.62
N PHE A 11 22.63 -25.85 -23.03
CA PHE A 11 21.52 -25.31 -22.28
C PHE A 11 20.48 -26.42 -22.10
N SER A 12 20.18 -26.76 -20.85
CA SER A 12 18.97 -27.50 -20.52
C SER A 12 17.79 -26.58 -20.81
N PRO A 13 16.81 -26.98 -21.65
CA PRO A 13 15.63 -26.15 -21.89
C PRO A 13 14.92 -25.96 -20.54
N ALA A 14 14.67 -24.70 -20.18
CA ALA A 14 13.83 -24.37 -19.04
C ALA A 14 12.54 -25.19 -19.16
N ALA A 15 12.21 -25.95 -18.12
CA ALA A 15 10.99 -26.75 -18.08
C ALA A 15 9.82 -25.81 -18.38
N MET A 16 9.17 -26.00 -19.54
CA MET A 16 7.96 -25.27 -19.84
C MET A 16 6.97 -25.51 -18.69
N PRO A 17 6.25 -24.48 -18.22
CA PRO A 17 5.18 -24.70 -17.25
C PRO A 17 4.28 -25.80 -17.78
N SER A 18 3.89 -26.75 -16.91
CA SER A 18 3.03 -27.84 -17.33
C SER A 18 1.78 -27.26 -18.01
N SER A 19 1.27 -27.93 -19.04
CA SER A 19 0.05 -27.50 -19.74
C SER A 19 -1.12 -27.26 -18.77
N ALA A 20 -1.15 -27.99 -17.65
CA ALA A 20 -2.09 -27.79 -16.55
C ALA A 20 -1.98 -26.42 -15.87
N ASN A 21 -0.78 -25.86 -15.70
CA ASN A 21 -0.61 -24.53 -15.13
C ASN A 21 -1.10 -23.43 -16.08
N LEU A 22 -0.95 -23.63 -17.40
CA LEU A 22 -1.45 -22.68 -18.40
C LEU A 22 -2.98 -22.72 -18.47
N ALA A 23 -3.57 -23.92 -18.51
CA ALA A 23 -5.03 -24.10 -18.50
C ALA A 23 -5.68 -23.54 -17.22
N ASN A 24 -5.08 -23.78 -16.05
CA ASN A 24 -5.56 -23.21 -14.79
C ASN A 24 -5.46 -21.68 -14.78
N LYS A 25 -4.43 -21.12 -15.40
CA LYS A 25 -4.28 -19.67 -15.53
C LYS A 25 -5.36 -19.07 -16.43
N GLU A 26 -5.58 -19.65 -17.59
CA GLU A 26 -6.63 -19.23 -18.53
C GLU A 26 -8.02 -19.29 -17.88
N LEU A 27 -8.30 -20.37 -17.16
CA LEU A 27 -9.55 -20.57 -16.45
C LEU A 27 -9.77 -19.53 -15.34
N ARG A 28 -8.74 -19.19 -14.55
CA ARG A 28 -8.86 -18.11 -13.53
C ARG A 28 -9.29 -16.79 -14.13
N PHE A 29 -8.72 -16.43 -15.29
CA PHE A 29 -9.08 -15.18 -15.95
C PHE A 29 -10.49 -15.20 -16.50
N ALA A 30 -10.92 -16.31 -17.12
CA ALA A 30 -12.29 -16.47 -17.58
C ALA A 30 -13.30 -16.33 -16.42
N LEU A 31 -12.98 -16.89 -15.25
CA LEU A 31 -13.82 -16.77 -14.06
C LEU A 31 -13.84 -15.35 -13.47
N LEU A 32 -12.71 -14.63 -13.46
CA LEU A 32 -12.69 -13.24 -13.02
C LEU A 32 -13.55 -12.33 -13.91
N ALA A 33 -13.59 -12.60 -15.21
CA ALA A 33 -14.46 -11.89 -16.14
C ALA A 33 -15.95 -12.18 -15.90
N LEU A 34 -16.29 -13.44 -15.57
CA LEU A 34 -17.68 -13.86 -15.30
C LEU A 34 -18.18 -13.45 -13.91
N PHE A 35 -17.27 -13.32 -12.93
CA PHE A 35 -17.59 -13.04 -11.53
C PHE A 35 -16.69 -11.92 -10.97
N PRO A 36 -16.85 -10.67 -11.45
CA PRO A 36 -15.96 -9.56 -11.06
C PRO A 36 -16.02 -9.19 -9.57
N SER A 37 -17.09 -9.61 -8.87
CA SER A 37 -17.26 -9.44 -7.42
C SER A 37 -16.71 -10.60 -6.59
N ALA A 38 -16.34 -11.73 -7.21
CA ALA A 38 -15.84 -12.89 -6.49
C ALA A 38 -14.45 -12.61 -5.89
N ASP A 39 -14.24 -13.07 -4.67
CA ASP A 39 -12.92 -13.03 -4.04
C ASP A 39 -11.90 -13.87 -4.83
N LEU A 40 -10.68 -13.34 -4.99
CA LEU A 40 -9.61 -13.98 -5.77
C LEU A 40 -9.27 -15.40 -5.30
N ARG A 41 -9.46 -15.69 -4.00
CA ARG A 41 -9.27 -17.03 -3.44
C ARG A 41 -10.33 -17.99 -3.95
N MET A 42 -11.61 -17.58 -3.95
CA MET A 42 -12.69 -18.41 -4.49
C MET A 42 -12.48 -18.69 -5.98
N VAL A 43 -12.07 -17.68 -6.75
CA VAL A 43 -11.76 -17.86 -8.18
C VAL A 43 -10.58 -18.81 -8.38
N SER A 44 -9.54 -18.69 -7.54
CA SER A 44 -8.37 -19.56 -7.61
C SER A 44 -8.67 -21.01 -7.26
N GLU A 45 -9.55 -21.26 -6.28
CA GLU A 45 -10.07 -22.59 -5.93
C GLU A 45 -10.96 -23.17 -7.02
N ALA A 46 -11.92 -22.38 -7.52
CA ALA A 46 -12.81 -22.80 -8.60
C ALA A 46 -12.01 -23.22 -9.83
N ALA A 47 -10.97 -22.48 -10.18
CA ALA A 47 -10.12 -22.80 -11.32
C ALA A 47 -9.27 -24.08 -11.15
N LYS A 48 -9.13 -24.64 -9.94
CA LYS A 48 -8.41 -25.91 -9.77
C LYS A 48 -9.11 -27.08 -10.45
N CYS A 49 -10.42 -26.97 -10.73
CA CYS A 49 -11.15 -28.04 -11.41
C CYS A 49 -10.81 -28.18 -12.90
N GLY A 50 -10.17 -27.17 -13.52
CA GLY A 50 -9.77 -27.21 -14.92
C GLY A 50 -10.92 -27.08 -15.94
N ASP A 51 -12.16 -26.87 -15.49
CA ASP A 51 -13.36 -26.74 -16.33
C ASP A 51 -14.14 -25.44 -16.00
N LEU A 52 -14.48 -24.66 -17.03
CA LEU A 52 -15.13 -23.36 -16.86
C LEU A 52 -16.55 -23.45 -16.32
N ASP A 53 -17.32 -24.45 -16.74
CA ASP A 53 -18.71 -24.59 -16.32
C ASP A 53 -18.78 -25.05 -14.86
N VAL A 54 -17.92 -26.01 -14.49
CA VAL A 54 -17.82 -26.51 -13.10
C VAL A 54 -17.35 -25.39 -12.17
N ALA A 55 -16.31 -24.65 -12.56
CA ALA A 55 -15.79 -23.54 -11.77
C ALA A 55 -16.80 -22.39 -11.66
N SER A 56 -17.55 -22.09 -12.73
CA SER A 56 -18.61 -21.08 -12.71
C SER A 56 -19.77 -21.49 -11.81
N GLN A 57 -20.17 -22.75 -11.84
CA GLN A 57 -21.20 -23.27 -10.94
C GLN A 57 -20.75 -23.22 -9.48
N PHE A 58 -19.49 -23.56 -9.20
CA PHE A 58 -18.91 -23.42 -7.87
C PHE A 58 -19.01 -21.99 -7.34
N LEU A 59 -18.61 -21.00 -8.15
CA LEU A 59 -18.68 -19.58 -7.76
C LEU A 59 -20.11 -19.09 -7.57
N ARG A 60 -21.05 -19.49 -8.43
CA ARG A 60 -22.47 -19.14 -8.26
C ARG A 60 -23.03 -19.65 -6.94
N THR A 61 -22.74 -20.90 -6.58
CA THR A 61 -23.19 -21.49 -5.31
C THR A 61 -22.55 -20.78 -4.13
N ALA A 62 -21.23 -20.57 -4.15
CA ALA A 62 -20.51 -19.89 -3.07
C ALA A 62 -20.99 -18.46 -2.84
N LEU A 63 -21.25 -17.71 -3.92
CA LEU A 63 -21.78 -16.35 -3.83
C LEU A 63 -23.23 -16.34 -3.32
N ALA A 64 -24.08 -17.26 -3.77
CA ALA A 64 -25.45 -17.38 -3.28
C ALA A 64 -25.52 -17.74 -1.78
N GLU A 65 -24.61 -18.60 -1.31
CA GLU A 65 -24.49 -18.94 0.12
C GLU A 65 -24.04 -17.74 0.95
N SER A 66 -23.16 -16.89 0.40
CA SER A 66 -22.70 -15.67 1.07
C SER A 66 -23.79 -14.57 1.14
N GLU A 67 -24.75 -14.60 0.23
CA GLU A 67 -25.90 -13.67 0.19
C GLU A 67 -27.10 -14.16 1.00
N ALA A 68 -27.10 -15.42 1.45
CA ALA A 68 -28.18 -15.96 2.26
C ALA A 68 -28.20 -15.25 3.63
N PRO A 69 -29.29 -14.56 4.01
CA PRO A 69 -29.37 -13.91 5.31
C PRO A 69 -29.25 -14.96 6.41
N GLU A 70 -28.37 -14.72 7.40
CA GLU A 70 -28.24 -15.52 8.63
C GLU A 70 -29.56 -15.49 9.44
N ALA A 71 -30.56 -16.20 8.97
CA ALA A 71 -31.81 -16.46 9.65
C ALA A 71 -31.77 -17.93 10.07
N ASN A 72 -31.54 -18.18 11.36
CA ASN A 72 -31.56 -19.47 12.06
C ASN A 72 -30.20 -20.10 12.42
N ALA A 73 -29.32 -19.36 13.12
CA ALA A 73 -28.39 -20.01 14.03
C ALA A 73 -29.14 -20.35 15.35
N PRO A 74 -29.17 -21.63 15.80
CA PRO A 74 -29.82 -22.00 17.05
C PRO A 74 -29.10 -21.40 18.26
N ARG A 75 -29.87 -20.72 19.10
CA ARG A 75 -29.47 -20.06 20.34
C ARG A 75 -28.95 -21.11 21.34
N ALA A 76 -27.66 -21.07 21.66
CA ALA A 76 -27.06 -21.94 22.68
C ALA A 76 -27.68 -21.65 24.06
N ALA A 77 -28.04 -22.71 24.78
CA ALA A 77 -28.63 -22.67 26.11
C ALA A 77 -27.61 -22.23 27.19
N PRO A 78 -28.05 -21.65 28.31
CA PRO A 78 -27.16 -21.17 29.36
C PRO A 78 -26.63 -22.33 30.22
N GLU A 79 -25.30 -22.39 30.38
CA GLU A 79 -24.65 -23.28 31.35
C GLU A 79 -24.94 -22.83 32.78
N THR A 80 -25.42 -23.79 33.58
CA THR A 80 -25.66 -23.69 35.01
C THR A 80 -24.35 -23.67 35.80
N ALA A 81 -24.31 -22.80 36.81
CA ALA A 81 -23.23 -22.63 37.76
C ALA A 81 -23.07 -23.86 38.68
N GLU A 82 -21.81 -24.29 38.91
CA GLU A 82 -21.44 -25.19 40.00
C GLU A 82 -20.34 -24.60 40.89
N ALA A 83 -20.72 -24.46 42.16
CA ALA A 83 -20.03 -24.60 43.44
C ALA A 83 -18.50 -24.41 43.59
N GLU A 84 -18.17 -23.53 44.56
CA GLU A 84 -16.89 -23.45 45.28
C GLU A 84 -16.53 -24.72 46.06
N PRO A 85 -15.24 -24.87 46.43
CA PRO A 85 -14.95 -25.34 47.77
C PRO A 85 -13.97 -24.46 48.57
N ALA A 86 -14.40 -24.19 49.80
CA ALA A 86 -13.70 -23.88 51.05
C ALA A 86 -12.15 -23.80 51.04
N SER A 87 -11.65 -22.63 51.46
CA SER A 87 -10.26 -22.41 51.90
C SER A 87 -10.20 -22.24 53.43
N THR A 88 -9.32 -23.01 54.05
CA THR A 88 -9.08 -23.13 55.49
C THR A 88 -8.30 -21.95 56.08
N SER A 89 -8.67 -21.60 57.31
CA SER A 89 -8.06 -20.64 58.22
C SER A 89 -6.65 -21.05 58.68
N ASP A 90 -5.78 -20.08 58.98
CA ASP A 90 -5.11 -19.90 60.30
C ASP A 90 -4.03 -18.77 60.30
N PRO A 91 -3.58 -18.29 61.49
CA PRO A 91 -3.58 -16.87 61.81
C PRO A 91 -2.20 -16.19 61.78
N LYS A 92 -2.19 -14.84 61.82
CA LYS A 92 -0.99 -14.05 62.12
C LYS A 92 -1.25 -13.02 63.25
N PRO A 93 -0.24 -12.74 64.10
CA PRO A 93 -0.44 -12.10 65.40
C PRO A 93 -0.29 -10.58 65.36
N SER A 94 -0.84 -9.98 66.41
CA SER A 94 -0.82 -8.58 66.83
C SER A 94 0.58 -8.12 67.32
N LEU A 95 1.03 -6.90 67.03
CA LEU A 95 1.06 -5.65 67.85
C LEU A 95 2.25 -4.78 67.35
N PRO A 96 2.51 -3.54 67.81
CA PRO A 96 1.62 -2.37 67.94
C PRO A 96 2.24 -1.06 67.37
N MET A 97 1.36 -0.04 67.31
CA MET A 97 1.55 1.44 67.28
C MET A 97 2.96 2.06 67.26
N GLN A 98 3.16 3.05 66.37
CA GLN A 98 3.17 4.52 66.70
C GLN A 98 3.89 5.33 65.59
N ARG A 99 3.19 6.30 64.96
CA ARG A 99 3.41 7.77 65.06
C ARG A 99 2.86 8.52 63.84
N VAL A 100 1.85 9.32 64.16
CA VAL A 100 1.38 10.58 63.59
C VAL A 100 2.48 11.43 62.92
N VAL A 101 2.24 11.90 61.68
CA VAL A 101 2.33 13.33 61.28
C VAL A 101 1.40 13.60 60.08
N ASP A 102 0.66 14.69 60.20
CA ASP A 102 -0.23 15.48 59.32
C ASP A 102 -0.24 15.28 57.80
N GLU A 103 -1.44 15.13 57.22
CA GLU A 103 -1.82 15.70 55.91
C GLU A 103 -3.35 15.93 55.85
N GLU A 104 -3.81 17.00 56.51
CA GLU A 104 -5.22 17.44 56.48
C GLU A 104 -5.34 18.81 55.79
N LYS A 105 -5.28 18.83 54.44
CA LYS A 105 -5.69 20.02 53.67
C LYS A 105 -6.05 19.77 52.19
N GLY A 106 -6.73 18.65 51.89
CA GLY A 106 -7.10 18.31 50.50
C GLY A 106 -8.50 17.72 50.27
N ARG A 107 -9.39 17.65 51.27
CA ARG A 107 -10.66 16.89 51.16
C ARG A 107 -11.94 17.69 51.46
N ARG A 108 -12.07 18.92 50.94
CA ARG A 108 -13.36 19.65 50.97
C ARG A 108 -13.72 20.30 49.62
N ALA A 109 -13.60 19.53 48.54
CA ALA A 109 -14.04 19.97 47.21
C ALA A 109 -14.71 18.85 46.38
N LEU A 110 -15.22 17.78 47.00
CA LEU A 110 -15.77 16.62 46.29
C LEU A 110 -17.16 16.13 46.76
N ASP A 111 -17.87 16.88 47.60
CA ASP A 111 -19.23 16.51 48.06
C ASP A 111 -20.36 17.31 47.38
N ALA A 112 -20.13 17.85 46.18
CA ALA A 112 -21.14 18.64 45.45
C ALA A 112 -21.39 18.16 44.01
N LEU A 113 -21.01 16.93 43.65
CA LEU A 113 -21.38 16.34 42.37
C LEU A 113 -22.40 15.23 42.61
N GLY A 114 -23.63 15.52 42.16
CA GLY A 114 -24.78 14.64 42.24
C GLY A 114 -24.52 13.27 41.62
N THR A 115 -25.30 12.32 42.11
CA THR A 115 -25.44 10.93 41.70
C THR A 115 -25.38 10.80 40.17
N VAL A 116 -24.22 10.36 39.66
CA VAL A 116 -24.08 9.93 38.27
C VAL A 116 -24.76 8.58 38.17
N VAL A 117 -25.91 8.54 37.50
CA VAL A 117 -26.58 7.30 37.09
C VAL A 117 -25.66 6.67 36.05
N GLU A 118 -25.06 5.52 36.37
CA GLU A 118 -24.32 4.72 35.39
C GLU A 118 -25.29 4.31 34.28
N PRO A 119 -25.02 4.64 33.00
CA PRO A 119 -25.86 4.20 31.92
C PRO A 119 -25.74 2.70 31.77
N ASP A 120 -26.89 2.05 31.63
CA ASP A 120 -27.04 0.62 31.46
C ASP A 120 -26.19 0.14 30.28
N CYS A 121 -25.12 -0.61 30.57
CA CYS A 121 -24.08 -1.00 29.63
C CYS A 121 -24.65 -1.79 28.44
N VAL A 122 -25.77 -2.46 28.65
CA VAL A 122 -26.48 -3.28 27.65
C VAL A 122 -27.09 -2.41 26.55
N ALA A 123 -27.60 -1.22 26.88
CA ALA A 123 -28.25 -0.33 25.91
C ALA A 123 -27.26 0.31 24.91
N LEU A 124 -26.00 0.49 25.32
CA LEU A 124 -24.96 1.07 24.46
C LEU A 124 -24.48 0.07 23.40
N ASP A 125 -24.33 -1.19 23.78
CA ASP A 125 -23.91 -2.26 22.85
C ASP A 125 -25.00 -2.57 21.81
N GLU A 126 -26.28 -2.53 22.21
CA GLU A 126 -27.41 -2.67 21.28
C GLU A 126 -27.49 -1.50 20.29
N ALA A 127 -27.26 -0.26 20.75
CA ALA A 127 -27.23 0.92 19.90
C ALA A 127 -26.07 0.88 18.87
N LEU A 128 -24.89 0.41 19.30
CA LEU A 128 -23.73 0.24 18.41
C LEU A 128 -23.93 -0.89 17.39
N ALA A 129 -24.58 -1.99 17.78
CA ALA A 129 -24.94 -3.07 16.86
C ALA A 129 -25.96 -2.62 15.81
N ALA A 130 -26.98 -1.84 16.21
CA ALA A 130 -27.97 -1.28 15.31
C ALA A 130 -27.35 -0.30 14.30
N ALA A 131 -26.44 0.58 14.75
CA ALA A 131 -25.73 1.51 13.88
C ALA A 131 -24.84 0.81 12.85
N ARG A 132 -24.17 -0.30 13.24
CA ARG A 132 -23.37 -1.12 12.32
C ARG A 132 -24.23 -1.83 11.29
N LYS A 133 -25.38 -2.36 11.69
CA LYS A 133 -26.34 -3.01 10.77
C LYS A 133 -26.84 -2.02 9.72
N GLN A 134 -27.19 -0.80 10.13
CA GLN A 134 -27.66 0.24 9.22
C GLN A 134 -26.58 0.68 8.21
N ASP A 135 -25.31 0.80 8.63
CA ASP A 135 -24.19 1.11 7.73
C ASP A 135 -23.92 -0.01 6.72
N LEU A 136 -24.08 -1.28 7.12
CA LEU A 136 -23.95 -2.44 6.23
C LEU A 136 -25.09 -2.51 5.22
N GLU A 137 -26.33 -2.24 5.63
CA GLU A 137 -27.50 -2.20 4.74
C GLU A 137 -27.39 -1.04 3.73
N GLU A 138 -26.94 0.15 4.15
CA GLU A 138 -26.73 1.30 3.25
C GLU A 138 -25.61 1.02 2.22
N LYS A 139 -24.56 0.29 2.62
CA LYS A 139 -23.49 -0.16 1.72
C LYS A 139 -23.97 -1.21 0.72
N ALA A 140 -24.74 -2.19 1.16
CA ALA A 140 -25.32 -3.22 0.30
C ALA A 140 -26.28 -2.60 -0.74
N GLU A 141 -27.11 -1.63 -0.33
CA GLU A 141 -28.06 -0.97 -1.24
C GLU A 141 -27.34 -0.07 -2.26
N LYS A 142 -26.27 0.64 -1.86
CA LYS A 142 -25.40 1.38 -2.80
C LYS A 142 -24.70 0.45 -3.80
N GLN A 143 -24.24 -0.70 -3.35
CA GLN A 143 -23.61 -1.70 -4.22
C GLN A 143 -24.61 -2.26 -5.24
N LYS A 144 -25.85 -2.54 -4.81
CA LYS A 144 -26.93 -3.02 -5.69
C LYS A 144 -27.37 -1.98 -6.74
N ARG A 145 -27.39 -0.68 -6.38
CA ARG A 145 -27.65 0.41 -7.34
C ARG A 145 -26.49 0.64 -8.31
N SER A 146 -25.27 0.28 -7.93
CA SER A 146 -24.09 0.37 -8.79
C SER A 146 -24.05 -0.72 -9.87
N THR A 147 -24.64 -1.89 -9.63
CA THR A 147 -24.66 -3.01 -10.59
C THR A 147 -25.69 -2.87 -11.70
N ASP A 148 -26.80 -2.16 -11.47
CA ASP A 148 -27.87 -2.01 -12.48
C ASP A 148 -27.63 -0.88 -13.51
N SER A 149 -26.58 -0.05 -13.34
CA SER A 149 -26.30 1.10 -14.23
C SER A 149 -25.05 0.95 -15.12
N SER A 150 -24.42 -0.23 -15.18
CA SER A 150 -23.16 -0.43 -15.90
C SER A 150 -23.32 -0.70 -17.40
N GLN A 151 -24.20 0.02 -18.10
CA GLN A 151 -24.09 0.13 -19.57
C GLN A 151 -23.00 1.15 -19.91
N GLY A 152 -21.75 0.77 -19.68
CA GLY A 152 -20.59 1.53 -20.13
C GLY A 152 -20.52 1.55 -21.67
N CYS A 153 -20.03 2.65 -22.24
CA CYS A 153 -19.75 2.74 -23.66
C CYS A 153 -18.57 1.81 -23.99
N ALA A 154 -18.85 0.58 -24.42
CA ALA A 154 -17.82 -0.38 -24.81
C ALA A 154 -17.14 0.10 -26.10
N VAL A 155 -15.94 0.66 -25.97
CA VAL A 155 -15.02 0.83 -27.10
C VAL A 155 -14.65 -0.59 -27.59
N PRO A 156 -14.62 -0.87 -28.91
CA PRO A 156 -14.18 -2.17 -29.41
C PRO A 156 -12.88 -2.60 -28.73
N GLY A 157 -12.94 -3.67 -27.92
CA GLY A 157 -11.89 -4.02 -26.99
C GLY A 157 -10.56 -4.23 -27.72
N ALA A 158 -9.54 -3.46 -27.35
CA ALA A 158 -8.19 -3.70 -27.82
C ALA A 158 -7.77 -5.11 -27.38
N ARG A 159 -7.24 -5.91 -28.30
CA ARG A 159 -6.76 -7.25 -27.98
C ARG A 159 -5.24 -7.27 -27.89
N THR A 160 -4.70 -8.08 -26.99
CA THR A 160 -3.27 -8.40 -27.01
C THR A 160 -2.90 -9.16 -28.29
N ALA A 161 -1.60 -9.27 -28.57
CA ALA A 161 -1.10 -10.05 -29.70
C ALA A 161 -1.56 -11.53 -29.69
N ASP A 162 -1.83 -12.09 -28.51
CA ASP A 162 -2.34 -13.45 -28.29
C ASP A 162 -3.87 -13.50 -28.07
N GLY A 163 -4.57 -12.40 -28.32
CA GLY A 163 -6.03 -12.38 -28.45
C GLY A 163 -6.82 -12.04 -27.18
N TRP A 164 -6.16 -11.76 -26.06
CA TRP A 164 -6.82 -11.34 -24.82
C TRP A 164 -7.46 -9.98 -24.98
N GLU A 165 -8.73 -9.89 -24.64
CA GLU A 165 -9.42 -8.62 -24.62
C GLU A 165 -8.94 -7.80 -23.40
N ILE A 166 -8.44 -6.60 -23.67
CA ILE A 166 -8.06 -5.66 -22.65
C ILE A 166 -9.26 -4.78 -22.39
N GLN A 167 -9.99 -5.09 -21.31
CA GLN A 167 -11.08 -4.26 -20.83
C GLN A 167 -10.53 -3.34 -19.73
N CYS A 168 -10.84 -2.04 -19.84
CA CYS A 168 -10.68 -1.08 -18.77
C CYS A 168 -12.02 -0.36 -18.61
N GLN A 169 -12.92 -0.98 -17.85
CA GLN A 169 -14.28 -0.49 -17.65
C GLN A 169 -14.30 0.56 -16.54
N VAL A 170 -14.41 1.82 -16.95
CA VAL A 170 -14.49 2.97 -16.03
C VAL A 170 -15.81 3.68 -16.23
N ASN A 171 -16.59 3.84 -15.16
CA ASN A 171 -17.85 4.58 -15.23
C ASN A 171 -17.54 6.09 -15.35
N THR A 172 -17.64 6.66 -16.54
CA THR A 172 -17.30 8.06 -16.80
C THR A 172 -18.26 9.07 -16.16
N GLU A 173 -19.42 8.63 -15.68
CA GLU A 173 -20.40 9.46 -14.97
C GLU A 173 -20.02 9.66 -13.50
N ARG A 174 -19.21 8.76 -12.94
CA ARG A 174 -18.71 8.85 -11.57
C ARG A 174 -17.47 9.72 -11.49
N THR A 175 -17.38 10.53 -10.44
CA THR A 175 -16.22 11.36 -10.18
C THR A 175 -14.99 10.51 -9.88
N CYS A 176 -13.85 10.88 -10.48
CA CYS A 176 -12.56 10.20 -10.31
C CYS A 176 -11.46 11.22 -10.48
N GLN A 177 -10.55 11.31 -9.50
CA GLN A 177 -9.46 12.28 -9.49
C GLN A 177 -8.55 12.10 -10.72
N SER A 178 -8.20 10.88 -11.07
CA SER A 178 -7.37 10.59 -12.24
C SER A 178 -8.03 11.02 -13.55
N LEU A 179 -9.34 10.74 -13.73
CA LEU A 179 -10.06 11.15 -14.94
C LEU A 179 -10.14 12.67 -15.13
N ARG A 180 -10.02 13.48 -14.05
CA ARG A 180 -9.96 14.96 -14.18
C ARG A 180 -8.75 15.42 -15.00
N THR A 181 -7.66 14.65 -15.01
CA THR A 181 -6.45 14.92 -15.81
C THR A 181 -6.75 14.85 -17.32
N LEU A 182 -7.65 13.94 -17.71
CA LEU A 182 -8.00 13.70 -19.11
C LEU A 182 -8.91 14.79 -19.70
N GLN A 183 -9.52 15.61 -18.85
CA GLN A 183 -10.41 16.69 -19.26
C GLN A 183 -9.66 17.96 -19.71
N TYR A 184 -8.32 17.94 -19.75
CA TYR A 184 -7.51 19.10 -20.16
C TYR A 184 -7.25 19.08 -21.69
N PRO A 185 -7.45 20.20 -22.40
CA PRO A 185 -7.87 20.21 -23.81
C PRO A 185 -6.73 20.10 -24.83
N LYS A 186 -5.90 19.06 -24.79
CA LYS A 186 -4.88 18.85 -25.85
C LYS A 186 -5.00 17.55 -26.64
N ASP A 187 -5.66 16.53 -26.11
CA ASP A 187 -5.90 15.26 -26.80
C ASP A 187 -7.41 14.93 -26.73
N GLU A 188 -8.22 15.48 -27.62
CA GLU A 188 -9.70 15.43 -27.54
C GLU A 188 -10.34 14.04 -27.67
N LEU A 189 -9.58 12.95 -27.83
CA LEU A 189 -10.14 11.67 -28.31
C LEU A 189 -9.57 10.41 -27.64
N CYS A 190 -8.86 10.53 -26.51
CA CYS A 190 -8.27 9.35 -25.88
C CYS A 190 -8.93 9.05 -24.53
N THR A 191 -9.71 7.97 -24.50
CA THR A 191 -10.28 7.37 -23.29
C THR A 191 -9.19 6.92 -22.31
N ALA A 192 -9.56 6.70 -21.05
CA ALA A 192 -8.65 6.15 -20.04
C ALA A 192 -8.04 4.81 -20.50
N ALA A 193 -8.88 3.94 -21.09
CA ALA A 193 -8.48 2.65 -21.64
C ALA A 193 -7.40 2.80 -22.71
N GLU A 194 -7.62 3.68 -23.69
CA GLU A 194 -6.66 3.92 -24.78
C GLU A 194 -5.33 4.49 -24.26
N LYS A 195 -5.36 5.40 -23.27
CA LYS A 195 -4.11 5.92 -22.67
C LYS A 195 -3.36 4.85 -21.90
N ILE A 196 -4.06 4.01 -21.13
CA ILE A 196 -3.44 2.88 -20.43
C ILE A 196 -2.73 1.98 -21.44
N LEU A 197 -3.47 1.50 -22.45
CA LEU A 197 -2.96 0.63 -23.50
C LEU A 197 -1.74 1.20 -24.23
N PHE A 198 -1.82 2.48 -24.59
CA PHE A 198 -0.72 3.17 -25.26
C PHE A 198 0.58 3.15 -24.43
N HIS A 199 0.48 3.23 -23.09
CA HIS A 199 1.65 3.31 -22.22
C HIS A 199 2.13 1.97 -21.66
N VAL A 200 1.24 0.98 -21.48
CA VAL A 200 1.58 -0.29 -20.81
C VAL A 200 1.97 -1.40 -21.80
N GLY A 201 1.56 -1.24 -23.06
CA GLY A 201 1.73 -2.21 -24.14
C GLY A 201 0.50 -3.09 -24.38
N ASN A 202 0.58 -3.89 -25.43
CA ASN A 202 -0.48 -4.78 -25.92
C ASN A 202 -0.09 -6.27 -25.79
N ASP A 203 0.73 -6.61 -24.80
CA ASP A 203 1.05 -8.00 -24.44
C ASP A 203 0.30 -8.41 -23.16
N ASN A 204 0.49 -9.64 -22.71
CA ASN A 204 -0.13 -10.16 -21.48
C ASN A 204 0.20 -9.35 -20.23
N THR A 205 1.38 -8.73 -20.19
CA THR A 205 1.75 -7.84 -19.07
C THR A 205 0.94 -6.56 -19.14
N GLY A 206 0.75 -6.01 -20.34
CA GLY A 206 -0.12 -4.87 -20.59
C GLY A 206 -1.59 -5.14 -20.25
N ALA A 207 -2.11 -6.32 -20.60
CA ALA A 207 -3.46 -6.74 -20.24
C ALA A 207 -3.65 -6.80 -18.71
N PHE A 208 -2.73 -7.46 -18.01
CA PHE A 208 -2.76 -7.51 -16.54
C PHE A 208 -2.63 -6.13 -15.90
N ALA A 209 -1.75 -5.28 -16.42
CA ALA A 209 -1.60 -3.91 -15.94
C ALA A 209 -2.91 -3.12 -16.12
N ALA A 210 -3.60 -3.28 -17.25
CA ALA A 210 -4.89 -2.65 -17.48
C ALA A 210 -5.96 -3.07 -16.45
N VAL A 211 -6.02 -4.34 -16.07
CA VAL A 211 -6.89 -4.82 -14.98
C VAL A 211 -6.54 -4.15 -13.65
N CYS A 212 -5.23 -4.02 -13.34
CA CYS A 212 -4.79 -3.31 -12.14
C CYS A 212 -5.25 -1.84 -12.14
N PHE A 213 -5.09 -1.15 -13.28
CA PHE A 213 -5.47 0.25 -13.42
C PHE A 213 -6.97 0.46 -13.40
N GLU A 214 -7.75 -0.42 -14.03
CA GLU A 214 -9.20 -0.43 -13.90
C GLU A 214 -9.59 -0.51 -12.41
N ARG A 215 -9.01 -1.45 -11.67
CA ARG A 215 -9.31 -1.61 -10.24
C ARG A 215 -8.91 -0.38 -9.42
N MET A 216 -7.80 0.28 -9.77
CA MET A 216 -7.41 1.54 -9.13
C MET A 216 -8.44 2.64 -9.39
N LEU A 217 -8.88 2.81 -10.64
CA LEU A 217 -9.86 3.83 -11.03
C LEU A 217 -11.24 3.57 -10.42
N GLN A 218 -11.71 2.32 -10.40
CA GLN A 218 -12.93 1.93 -9.69
C GLN A 218 -12.85 2.30 -8.21
N ARG A 219 -11.71 2.02 -7.57
CA ARG A 219 -11.53 2.38 -6.15
C ARG A 219 -11.48 3.89 -5.93
N GLU A 220 -10.87 4.64 -6.84
CA GLU A 220 -10.99 6.10 -6.79
C GLU A 220 -12.46 6.53 -6.81
N GLN A 221 -13.27 5.98 -7.71
CA GLN A 221 -14.69 6.31 -7.81
C GLN A 221 -15.50 5.92 -6.57
N GLU A 222 -15.14 4.81 -5.91
CA GLU A 222 -15.73 4.37 -4.65
C GLU A 222 -15.42 5.34 -3.50
N MET A 223 -14.23 5.95 -3.50
CA MET A 223 -13.70 6.73 -2.38
C MET A 223 -13.66 8.25 -2.60
N ASP A 224 -13.93 8.74 -3.83
CA ASP A 224 -13.75 10.14 -4.25
C ASP A 224 -14.52 11.15 -3.40
N ARG A 225 -15.63 10.72 -2.78
CA ARG A 225 -16.41 11.59 -1.88
C ARG A 225 -15.56 12.07 -0.71
N ASP A 226 -14.85 11.15 -0.06
CA ASP A 226 -14.22 11.39 1.24
C ASP A 226 -12.70 11.48 1.19
N PHE A 227 -12.08 10.98 0.11
CA PHE A 227 -10.63 10.84 -0.01
C PHE A 227 -10.08 11.51 -1.28
N CYS A 228 -8.83 11.97 -1.18
CA CYS A 228 -7.96 12.20 -2.33
C CYS A 228 -7.01 11.01 -2.49
N VAL A 229 -6.64 10.70 -3.73
CA VAL A 229 -5.75 9.59 -4.08
C VAL A 229 -4.37 10.09 -4.49
N PHE A 230 -3.32 9.29 -4.25
CA PHE A 230 -1.95 9.54 -4.67
C PHE A 230 -1.27 8.21 -5.06
N TYR A 231 -0.25 8.28 -5.91
CA TYR A 231 0.46 7.10 -6.43
C TYR A 231 1.94 7.18 -6.10
N HIS A 232 2.50 6.15 -5.47
CA HIS A 232 3.92 6.11 -5.10
C HIS A 232 4.60 4.86 -5.65
N HIS A 233 5.68 5.03 -6.41
CA HIS A 233 6.54 3.95 -6.88
C HIS A 233 7.73 3.73 -5.95
N TYR A 234 8.08 2.47 -5.71
CA TYR A 234 9.06 2.14 -4.67
C TYR A 234 9.86 0.86 -4.92
N ASN A 235 10.25 0.57 -6.17
CA ASN A 235 10.92 -0.70 -6.49
C ASN A 235 12.17 -0.97 -5.64
N SER A 236 13.08 0.01 -5.52
CA SER A 236 14.30 -0.17 -4.71
C SER A 236 14.03 -0.24 -3.21
N ALA A 237 12.88 0.26 -2.73
CA ALA A 237 12.50 0.25 -1.32
C ALA A 237 11.55 -0.90 -0.94
N SER A 238 11.20 -1.78 -1.89
CA SER A 238 10.11 -2.75 -1.71
C SER A 238 10.33 -3.68 -0.52
N LEU A 239 11.54 -4.22 -0.37
CA LEU A 239 11.86 -5.08 0.78
C LEU A 239 11.76 -4.33 2.11
N LEU A 240 12.24 -3.07 2.16
CA LEU A 240 12.13 -2.24 3.36
C LEU A 240 10.67 -2.03 3.74
N TYR A 241 9.81 -1.71 2.78
CA TYR A 241 8.39 -1.46 3.05
C TYR A 241 7.63 -2.71 3.50
N GLU A 242 8.01 -3.88 2.97
CA GLU A 242 7.44 -5.17 3.36
C GLU A 242 7.88 -5.57 4.78
N VAL A 243 9.14 -5.35 5.15
CA VAL A 243 9.61 -5.56 6.52
C VAL A 243 8.90 -4.61 7.50
N GLN A 244 8.72 -3.34 7.13
CA GLN A 244 7.96 -2.40 7.96
C GLN A 244 6.49 -2.83 8.14
N ALA A 245 5.85 -3.33 7.08
CA ALA A 245 4.50 -3.87 7.16
C ALA A 245 4.43 -5.07 8.11
N GLU A 246 5.38 -6.01 8.04
CA GLU A 246 5.40 -7.17 8.92
C GLU A 246 5.66 -6.80 10.40
N LEU A 247 6.56 -5.84 10.65
CA LEU A 247 6.77 -5.29 12.00
C LEU A 247 5.49 -4.66 12.56
N ALA A 248 4.79 -3.85 11.75
CA ALA A 248 3.53 -3.24 12.14
C ALA A 248 2.46 -4.30 12.38
N ARG A 249 2.34 -5.28 11.50
CA ARG A 249 1.37 -6.37 11.61
C ARG A 249 1.50 -7.11 12.93
N TYR A 250 2.71 -7.50 13.32
CA TYR A 250 2.94 -8.15 14.59
C TYR A 250 2.68 -7.22 15.79
N ALA A 251 3.17 -5.97 15.74
CA ALA A 251 3.06 -5.03 16.84
C ALA A 251 1.61 -4.59 17.14
N PHE A 252 0.80 -4.43 16.09
CA PHE A 252 -0.56 -3.88 16.16
C PHE A 252 -1.65 -4.92 15.85
N SER A 253 -1.28 -6.19 15.70
CA SER A 253 -2.20 -7.29 15.35
C SER A 253 -3.01 -6.99 14.07
N LEU A 254 -2.35 -6.45 13.05
CA LEU A 254 -3.00 -6.11 11.77
C LEU A 254 -3.22 -7.35 10.89
N PRO A 255 -4.08 -7.27 9.88
CA PRO A 255 -4.34 -8.37 8.95
C PRO A 255 -3.09 -8.80 8.15
N ASP A 256 -3.10 -10.05 7.69
CA ASP A 256 -2.01 -10.63 6.90
C ASP A 256 -1.88 -10.05 5.50
N ASN A 257 -2.96 -9.50 4.95
CA ASN A 257 -3.00 -8.83 3.65
C ASN A 257 -2.65 -7.33 3.72
N LEU A 258 -2.03 -6.87 4.81
CA LEU A 258 -1.60 -5.48 4.97
C LEU A 258 -0.71 -5.07 3.78
N ALA A 259 -1.02 -3.90 3.20
CA ALA A 259 -0.20 -3.32 2.15
C ALA A 259 1.21 -2.96 2.67
N PRO A 260 2.25 -2.93 1.82
CA PRO A 260 3.58 -2.49 2.22
C PRO A 260 3.53 -1.09 2.82
N LEU A 261 4.25 -0.87 3.92
CA LEU A 261 4.23 0.38 4.65
C LEU A 261 5.50 1.18 4.38
N PRO A 262 5.40 2.41 3.83
CA PRO A 262 6.55 3.28 3.66
C PRO A 262 7.25 3.68 4.95
N ARG A 263 6.51 3.80 6.07
CA ARG A 263 7.04 4.20 7.38
C ARG A 263 6.30 3.46 8.49
N VAL A 264 7.02 3.13 9.57
CA VAL A 264 6.44 2.49 10.77
C VAL A 264 6.87 3.14 12.09
N LEU A 265 8.00 3.85 12.09
CA LEU A 265 8.57 4.54 13.26
C LEU A 265 7.83 5.86 13.50
N THR A 266 6.71 5.81 14.20
CA THR A 266 5.85 6.98 14.49
C THR A 266 6.59 8.05 15.29
N GLY A 267 7.52 7.65 16.16
CA GLY A 267 8.26 8.60 16.98
C GLY A 267 9.12 9.58 16.17
N HIS A 268 9.51 9.22 14.95
CA HIS A 268 10.22 10.12 14.02
C HIS A 268 9.38 11.33 13.61
N PHE A 269 8.05 11.24 13.69
CA PHE A 269 7.11 12.29 13.29
C PHE A 269 6.77 13.26 14.43
N LYS A 270 7.31 13.06 15.65
CA LYS A 270 7.06 13.95 16.78
C LYS A 270 7.52 15.38 16.46
N GLY A 271 6.56 16.30 16.33
CA GLY A 271 6.81 17.70 15.99
C GLY A 271 7.13 17.96 14.52
N ALA A 272 7.00 16.95 13.65
CA ALA A 272 7.00 17.13 12.21
C ALA A 272 5.71 17.86 11.79
N THR A 273 5.83 18.74 10.81
CA THR A 273 4.70 19.48 10.22
C THR A 273 4.91 19.61 8.73
N LEU A 274 3.83 19.81 7.98
CA LEU A 274 3.94 20.04 6.53
C LEU A 274 4.84 21.24 6.21
N SER A 275 4.81 22.29 7.04
CA SER A 275 5.66 23.46 6.86
C SER A 275 7.15 23.12 6.98
N LYS A 276 7.54 22.30 7.97
CA LYS A 276 8.94 21.87 8.11
C LYS A 276 9.35 20.96 6.95
N LEU A 277 8.46 20.08 6.50
CA LEU A 277 8.71 19.22 5.33
C LEU A 277 8.92 20.06 4.05
N LYS A 278 8.05 21.06 3.82
CA LYS A 278 8.20 22.01 2.71
C LYS A 278 9.54 22.73 2.75
N GLU A 279 9.96 23.19 3.93
CA GLU A 279 11.23 23.90 4.08
C GLU A 279 12.42 23.01 3.74
N ALA A 280 12.46 21.77 4.26
CA ALA A 280 13.50 20.83 3.87
C ALA A 280 13.46 20.48 2.37
N GLY A 281 12.25 20.40 1.78
CA GLY A 281 12.07 20.17 0.35
C GLY A 281 12.67 21.26 -0.55
N ARG A 282 12.92 22.47 -0.03
CA ARG A 282 13.64 23.52 -0.77
C ARG A 282 15.10 23.16 -1.06
N HIS A 283 15.68 22.26 -0.26
CA HIS A 283 17.03 21.73 -0.45
C HIS A 283 17.05 20.42 -1.23
N GLY A 284 15.89 19.96 -1.72
CA GLY A 284 15.74 18.68 -2.40
C GLY A 284 15.19 17.59 -1.48
N ASP A 285 14.38 16.69 -2.03
CA ASP A 285 13.84 15.50 -1.35
C ASP A 285 14.87 14.38 -1.15
N HIS A 286 16.14 14.65 -1.48
CA HIS A 286 17.28 13.81 -1.18
C HIS A 286 17.87 14.05 0.22
N ASP A 287 17.48 15.15 0.88
CA ASP A 287 17.88 15.45 2.25
C ASP A 287 17.50 14.29 3.22
N PRO A 288 18.42 13.82 4.09
CA PRO A 288 18.13 12.69 4.97
C PRO A 288 16.95 12.92 5.92
N TRP A 289 16.77 14.15 6.43
CA TRP A 289 15.64 14.47 7.30
C TRP A 289 14.35 14.46 6.50
N TYR A 290 14.34 15.06 5.31
CA TYR A 290 13.23 14.97 4.37
C TYR A 290 12.85 13.52 4.10
N ARG A 291 13.81 12.68 3.71
CA ARG A 291 13.61 11.25 3.41
C ARG A 291 13.10 10.46 4.60
N SER A 292 13.40 10.87 5.83
CA SER A 292 12.85 10.19 7.01
C SER A 292 11.33 10.40 7.16
N LEU A 293 10.77 11.50 6.64
CA LEU A 293 9.38 11.90 6.88
C LEU A 293 8.50 11.94 5.62
N GLY A 294 9.07 12.40 4.52
CA GLY A 294 8.40 12.65 3.26
C GLY A 294 8.25 11.40 2.39
N LEU A 295 7.26 11.46 1.50
CA LEU A 295 7.06 10.52 0.42
C LEU A 295 6.76 11.27 -0.88
N SER A 296 7.45 10.90 -1.96
CA SER A 296 7.22 11.46 -3.29
C SER A 296 6.12 10.68 -4.00
N ALA A 297 5.08 11.37 -4.48
CA ALA A 297 3.95 10.71 -5.10
C ALA A 297 3.39 11.51 -6.28
N SER A 298 2.64 10.85 -7.14
CA SER A 298 1.91 11.45 -8.25
C SER A 298 0.45 11.72 -7.82
N PRO A 299 -0.13 12.87 -8.16
CA PRO A 299 -1.49 13.24 -7.76
C PRO A 299 -2.54 12.43 -8.51
N THR A 300 -2.22 11.85 -9.66
CA THR A 300 -3.15 11.05 -10.46
C THR A 300 -2.43 9.92 -11.16
N LEU A 301 -3.20 8.93 -11.60
CA LEU A 301 -2.69 7.83 -12.40
C LEU A 301 -2.12 8.31 -13.75
N PHE A 302 -2.63 9.43 -14.26
CA PHE A 302 -2.25 10.03 -15.54
C PHE A 302 -1.31 11.23 -15.39
N ALA A 303 -0.57 11.32 -14.28
CA ALA A 303 0.38 12.39 -14.02
C ALA A 303 1.69 12.19 -14.82
N PHE A 304 1.63 12.39 -16.13
CA PHE A 304 2.75 12.21 -17.06
C PHE A 304 3.90 13.20 -16.85
N GLY A 305 3.65 14.34 -16.21
CA GLY A 305 4.65 15.33 -15.82
C GLY A 305 5.37 15.01 -14.51
N SER A 306 5.01 13.92 -13.81
CA SER A 306 5.77 13.45 -12.65
C SER A 306 7.12 12.86 -13.07
N GLU A 307 8.09 12.86 -12.16
CA GLU A 307 9.38 12.18 -12.37
C GLU A 307 9.22 10.66 -12.52
N ALA A 308 8.21 10.09 -11.86
CA ALA A 308 7.85 8.69 -11.94
C ALA A 308 6.38 8.51 -12.40
N PRO A 309 6.09 8.70 -13.71
CA PRO A 309 4.73 8.61 -14.24
C PRO A 309 4.11 7.24 -13.96
N PRO A 310 2.90 7.16 -13.37
CA PRO A 310 2.40 5.89 -12.87
C PRO A 310 2.32 4.78 -13.90
N LEU A 311 1.80 5.09 -15.10
CA LEU A 311 1.70 4.11 -16.18
C LEU A 311 3.06 3.63 -16.68
N HIS A 312 4.07 4.50 -16.79
CA HIS A 312 5.40 4.12 -17.29
C HIS A 312 6.15 3.29 -16.25
N CYS A 313 6.12 3.73 -15.00
CA CYS A 313 6.85 3.13 -13.91
C CYS A 313 6.20 1.84 -13.39
N PHE A 314 4.92 1.60 -13.66
CA PHE A 314 4.27 0.34 -13.26
C PHE A 314 4.89 -0.89 -13.94
N ARG A 315 5.33 -0.76 -15.20
CA ARG A 315 5.99 -1.86 -15.91
C ARG A 315 7.50 -1.85 -15.70
N ALA A 316 8.13 -0.70 -15.93
CA ALA A 316 9.58 -0.57 -15.86
C ALA A 316 10.12 -0.68 -14.42
N GLY A 317 9.29 -0.34 -13.44
CA GLY A 317 9.73 0.01 -12.11
C GLY A 317 10.35 1.39 -12.04
N TYR A 318 10.44 1.92 -10.82
CA TYR A 318 11.15 3.15 -10.53
C TYR A 318 11.72 3.08 -9.12
N GLY A 319 12.95 3.54 -8.95
CA GLY A 319 13.62 3.54 -7.65
C GLY A 319 14.88 4.38 -7.68
N CYS A 320 15.27 4.86 -6.51
CA CYS A 320 16.53 5.56 -6.33
C CYS A 320 17.68 4.56 -6.11
N GLU A 321 18.88 4.97 -6.51
CA GLU A 321 20.12 4.20 -6.35
C GLU A 321 21.13 4.91 -5.44
N ASP A 322 20.87 6.17 -5.07
CA ASP A 322 21.75 7.00 -4.25
C ASP A 322 21.60 6.76 -2.73
N LEU A 323 20.84 5.72 -2.34
CA LEU A 323 20.57 5.37 -0.95
C LEU A 323 21.15 4.01 -0.56
N SER A 324 21.71 3.94 0.64
CA SER A 324 22.00 2.65 1.29
C SER A 324 20.73 2.06 1.91
N PHE A 325 19.95 1.35 1.10
CA PHE A 325 18.78 0.61 1.61
C PHE A 325 19.17 -0.45 2.65
N GLN A 326 20.36 -1.03 2.53
CA GLN A 326 20.95 -1.87 3.58
C GLN A 326 21.07 -1.13 4.92
N GLY A 327 21.63 0.09 4.89
CA GLY A 327 21.80 0.92 6.09
C GLY A 327 20.45 1.31 6.70
N LEU A 328 19.49 1.71 5.88
CA LEU A 328 18.13 2.05 6.31
C LEU A 328 17.42 0.86 6.97
N LEU A 329 17.47 -0.32 6.34
CA LEU A 329 16.86 -1.53 6.90
C LEU A 329 17.56 -1.99 8.19
N THR A 330 18.90 -1.90 8.24
CA THR A 330 19.67 -2.20 9.44
C THR A 330 19.31 -1.26 10.59
N ALA A 331 19.19 0.04 10.34
CA ALA A 331 18.80 1.04 11.34
C ALA A 331 17.38 0.77 11.87
N LEU A 332 16.42 0.53 10.98
CA LEU A 332 15.06 0.14 11.33
C LEU A 332 15.04 -1.08 12.27
N LEU A 333 15.78 -2.14 11.94
CA LEU A 333 15.82 -3.36 12.75
C LEU A 333 16.49 -3.14 14.12
N GLN A 334 17.53 -2.30 14.20
CA GLN A 334 18.13 -1.91 15.49
C GLN A 334 17.11 -1.19 16.37
N GLU A 335 16.42 -0.18 15.82
CA GLU A 335 15.45 0.63 16.57
C GLU A 335 14.22 -0.18 16.98
N ALA A 336 13.61 -0.92 16.05
CA ALA A 336 12.38 -1.65 16.28
C ALA A 336 12.61 -2.89 17.18
N LEU A 337 13.70 -3.63 16.98
CA LEU A 337 13.93 -4.92 17.62
C LEU A 337 15.04 -4.92 18.70
N ASP A 338 15.62 -3.76 19.02
CA ASP A 338 16.70 -3.62 20.01
C ASP A 338 17.96 -4.45 19.69
N LEU A 339 18.24 -4.61 18.40
CA LEU A 339 19.34 -5.46 17.96
C LEU A 339 20.65 -4.70 18.02
N LYS A 340 21.72 -5.42 18.36
CA LYS A 340 23.08 -4.94 18.10
C LYS A 340 23.30 -4.83 16.59
N LYS A 341 24.13 -3.87 16.18
CA LYS A 341 24.44 -3.59 14.78
C LYS A 341 24.81 -4.84 13.98
N ASP A 342 25.72 -5.67 14.50
CA ASP A 342 26.19 -6.88 13.81
C ASP A 342 25.07 -7.93 13.61
N VAL A 343 24.14 -8.02 14.57
CA VAL A 343 22.97 -8.89 14.49
C VAL A 343 21.96 -8.36 13.47
N ALA A 344 21.74 -7.04 13.46
CA ALA A 344 20.85 -6.37 12.51
C ALA A 344 21.38 -6.45 11.07
N GLU A 345 22.69 -6.33 10.86
CA GLU A 345 23.34 -6.48 9.54
C GLU A 345 23.17 -7.92 9.01
N LYS A 346 23.42 -8.93 9.86
CA LYS A 346 23.19 -10.34 9.50
C LYS A 346 21.73 -10.62 9.18
N LEU A 347 20.80 -10.04 9.94
CA LEU A 347 19.37 -10.19 9.67
C LEU A 347 18.97 -9.51 8.36
N THR A 348 19.50 -8.31 8.09
CA THR A 348 19.30 -7.58 6.83
C THR A 348 19.76 -8.39 5.63
N ALA A 349 20.94 -9.02 5.70
CA ALA A 349 21.44 -9.88 4.63
C ALA A 349 20.50 -11.07 4.34
N LYS A 350 19.99 -11.74 5.38
CA LYS A 350 18.99 -12.82 5.22
C LYS A 350 17.68 -12.34 4.60
N LEU A 351 17.20 -11.16 5.00
CA LEU A 351 16.00 -10.58 4.42
C LEU A 351 16.22 -10.21 2.95
N ALA A 352 17.41 -9.72 2.60
CA ALA A 352 17.79 -9.44 1.22
C ALA A 352 17.85 -10.71 0.36
N GLU A 353 18.36 -11.81 0.90
CA GLU A 353 18.33 -13.14 0.25
C GLU A 353 16.89 -13.63 0.00
N VAL A 354 15.99 -13.46 0.98
CA VAL A 354 14.55 -13.74 0.79
C VAL A 354 13.96 -12.80 -0.27
N GLY A 355 14.24 -11.50 -0.24
CA GLY A 355 13.77 -10.57 -1.27
C GLY A 355 14.26 -10.95 -2.68
N ALA A 356 15.52 -11.38 -2.81
CA ALA A 356 16.09 -11.85 -4.07
C ALA A 356 15.36 -13.10 -4.61
N SER A 357 15.09 -14.08 -3.73
CA SER A 357 14.48 -15.33 -4.15
C SER A 357 13.04 -15.17 -4.68
N TYR A 358 12.35 -14.10 -4.26
CA TYR A 358 11.02 -13.71 -4.76
C TYR A 358 11.06 -12.66 -5.88
N GLY A 359 12.25 -12.27 -6.37
CA GLY A 359 12.41 -11.38 -7.53
C GLY A 359 12.31 -9.88 -7.24
N LEU A 360 12.39 -9.47 -5.98
CA LEU A 360 12.45 -8.06 -5.59
C LEU A 360 13.79 -7.41 -5.96
N HIS A 361 13.79 -6.07 -6.07
CA HIS A 361 15.01 -5.32 -6.35
C HIS A 361 15.82 -5.14 -5.06
N VAL A 362 16.79 -6.03 -4.82
CA VAL A 362 17.58 -6.05 -3.58
C VAL A 362 19.05 -5.59 -3.70
N ALA A 363 19.45 -5.06 -4.85
CA ALA A 363 20.85 -4.63 -5.07
C ALA A 363 21.31 -3.58 -4.05
N GLY A 364 20.44 -2.63 -3.69
CA GLY A 364 20.70 -1.61 -2.66
C GLY A 364 20.80 -2.15 -1.23
N TYR A 365 20.54 -3.44 -1.00
CA TYR A 365 20.60 -4.11 0.30
C TYR A 365 21.89 -4.92 0.50
N GLY A 366 22.88 -4.75 -0.38
CA GLY A 366 24.16 -5.47 -0.33
C GLY A 366 24.12 -6.87 -0.93
N HIS A 367 23.02 -7.25 -1.58
CA HIS A 367 22.87 -8.52 -2.28
C HIS A 367 23.44 -8.40 -3.70
N THR A 368 24.39 -9.26 -4.05
CA THR A 368 25.14 -9.16 -5.32
C THR A 368 24.50 -9.92 -6.48
N GLU A 369 23.57 -10.83 -6.21
CA GLU A 369 22.88 -11.53 -7.29
C GLU A 369 22.06 -10.53 -8.10
N ARG A 370 22.36 -10.48 -9.40
CA ARG A 370 21.53 -9.74 -10.33
C ARG A 370 20.16 -10.39 -10.34
N ARG A 371 19.13 -9.54 -10.24
CA ARG A 371 17.73 -9.92 -10.47
C ARG A 371 17.68 -10.85 -11.68
N LYS A 372 16.96 -11.97 -11.59
CA LYS A 372 16.48 -12.65 -12.79
C LYS A 372 15.61 -11.63 -13.53
N VAL A 373 16.18 -10.99 -14.55
CA VAL A 373 15.63 -9.82 -15.27
C VAL A 373 14.26 -10.13 -15.89
N ASP A 374 13.92 -11.41 -15.96
CA ASP A 374 12.75 -11.95 -16.63
C ASP A 374 11.42 -11.59 -15.95
N ARG A 375 11.44 -11.16 -14.67
CA ARG A 375 10.24 -10.67 -13.96
C ARG A 375 10.16 -9.16 -14.01
N LEU A 376 9.49 -8.63 -15.03
CA LEU A 376 9.07 -7.23 -15.09
C LEU A 376 8.04 -6.96 -13.99
N GLY A 377 8.16 -5.83 -13.29
CA GLY A 377 7.16 -5.46 -12.28
C GLY A 377 7.57 -4.26 -11.45
N GLY A 378 6.99 -3.10 -11.76
CA GLY A 378 6.98 -1.94 -10.89
C GLY A 378 6.20 -2.22 -9.61
N GLN A 379 6.64 -1.67 -8.48
CA GLN A 379 5.92 -1.73 -7.20
C GLN A 379 5.24 -0.37 -6.98
N MET A 380 3.94 -0.37 -6.70
CA MET A 380 3.16 0.86 -6.58
C MET A 380 2.15 0.81 -5.43
N LEU A 381 2.09 1.89 -4.66
CA LEU A 381 1.04 2.14 -3.68
C LEU A 381 0.03 3.11 -4.26
N GLN A 382 -1.25 2.77 -4.11
CA GLN A 382 -2.36 3.70 -4.22
C GLN A 382 -2.72 4.17 -2.80
N ILE A 383 -2.49 5.44 -2.53
CA ILE A 383 -2.58 6.05 -1.21
C ILE A 383 -3.82 6.93 -1.16
N PHE A 384 -4.73 6.66 -0.25
CA PHE A 384 -5.90 7.51 0.00
C PHE A 384 -5.70 8.28 1.29
N ILE A 385 -5.97 9.59 1.27
CA ILE A 385 -5.99 10.45 2.46
C ILE A 385 -7.32 11.20 2.49
N LYS A 386 -8.04 11.17 3.63
CA LYS A 386 -9.33 11.88 3.74
C LYS A 386 -9.12 13.37 3.42
N LYS A 387 -10.02 13.93 2.61
CA LYS A 387 -9.93 15.31 2.09
C LYS A 387 -9.62 16.35 3.16
N LYS A 388 -10.28 16.24 4.32
CA LYS A 388 -10.11 17.16 5.46
C LYS A 388 -8.70 17.18 6.07
N PHE A 389 -7.85 16.20 5.76
CA PHE A 389 -6.45 16.15 6.22
C PHE A 389 -5.46 16.44 5.09
N VAL A 390 -5.89 16.55 3.83
CA VAL A 390 -4.96 16.67 2.69
C VAL A 390 -4.08 17.92 2.81
N THR A 391 -4.63 19.04 3.25
CA THR A 391 -3.88 20.30 3.44
C THR A 391 -2.85 20.24 4.57
N ASP A 392 -2.99 19.31 5.50
CA ASP A 392 -2.07 19.14 6.64
C ASP A 392 -0.93 18.17 6.33
N TYR A 393 -1.07 17.36 5.28
CA TYR A 393 -0.13 16.28 4.98
C TYR A 393 0.41 16.30 3.57
N VAL A 394 -0.18 17.05 2.63
CA VAL A 394 0.22 17.02 1.22
C VAL A 394 0.52 18.41 0.70
N TYR A 395 1.56 18.54 -0.11
CA TYR A 395 1.81 19.74 -0.88
C TYR A 395 2.19 19.44 -2.33
N HIS A 396 1.86 20.38 -3.22
CA HIS A 396 2.25 20.32 -4.63
C HIS A 396 3.74 20.68 -4.77
N SER A 397 4.50 19.91 -5.54
CA SER A 397 5.93 20.08 -5.73
C SER A 397 6.39 19.96 -7.19
N GLU A 398 7.50 20.60 -7.52
CA GLU A 398 8.31 20.32 -8.72
C GLU A 398 9.16 19.03 -8.53
N PRO A 399 9.91 18.57 -9.55
CA PRO A 399 11.04 17.64 -9.38
C PRO A 399 11.89 17.96 -8.14
N TYR A 400 12.41 16.90 -7.50
CA TYR A 400 13.20 17.02 -6.27
C TYR A 400 12.48 17.64 -5.07
N GLY A 401 11.15 17.71 -5.05
CA GLY A 401 10.38 18.13 -3.87
C GLY A 401 10.31 19.62 -3.62
N ILE A 402 10.72 20.46 -4.57
CA ILE A 402 10.64 21.92 -4.44
C ILE A 402 9.16 22.32 -4.32
N PRO A 403 8.72 22.96 -3.22
CA PRO A 403 7.31 23.29 -3.04
C PRO A 403 6.81 24.31 -4.06
N ILE A 404 5.64 24.06 -4.64
CA ILE A 404 4.91 25.03 -5.46
C ILE A 404 3.85 25.70 -4.60
N ASP A 405 3.80 27.03 -4.67
CA ASP A 405 2.77 27.82 -3.99
C ASP A 405 1.41 27.60 -4.68
N THR A 406 0.66 26.63 -4.19
CA THR A 406 -0.67 26.26 -4.67
C THR A 406 -1.42 25.61 -3.52
N GLU A 407 -2.68 26.01 -3.30
CA GLU A 407 -3.56 25.29 -2.39
C GLU A 407 -3.86 23.90 -2.97
N VAL A 408 -3.39 22.86 -2.29
CA VAL A 408 -3.38 21.50 -2.84
C VAL A 408 -4.80 20.96 -3.05
N LEU A 409 -5.72 21.15 -2.09
CA LEU A 409 -7.05 20.54 -2.16
C LEU A 409 -7.90 21.16 -3.28
N PRO A 410 -8.01 22.50 -3.43
CA PRO A 410 -8.69 23.10 -4.59
C PRO A 410 -8.11 22.66 -5.93
N TRP A 411 -6.79 22.47 -6.01
CA TRP A 411 -6.13 21.97 -7.21
C TRP A 411 -6.50 20.51 -7.54
N LEU A 412 -6.59 19.63 -6.54
CA LEU A 412 -7.00 18.23 -6.74
C LEU A 412 -8.49 18.08 -7.10
N GLU A 413 -9.36 18.92 -6.52
CA GLU A 413 -10.81 18.82 -6.72
C GLU A 413 -11.29 19.54 -7.98
N SER A 414 -10.73 20.71 -8.27
CA SER A 414 -11.14 21.53 -9.41
C SER A 414 -9.94 22.19 -10.10
N PRO A 415 -9.14 21.41 -10.85
CA PRO A 415 -7.96 21.92 -11.58
C PRO A 415 -8.30 23.10 -12.51
N LYS A 416 -9.50 23.07 -13.11
CA LYS A 416 -10.02 24.14 -13.98
C LYS A 416 -10.23 25.46 -13.22
N SER A 417 -10.75 25.40 -11.99
CA SER A 417 -10.97 26.60 -11.18
C SER A 417 -9.66 27.30 -10.81
N VAL A 418 -8.59 26.53 -10.56
CA VAL A 418 -7.26 27.04 -10.24
C VAL A 418 -6.39 27.27 -11.49
N LYS A 419 -6.95 27.09 -12.70
CA LYS A 419 -6.26 27.25 -14.00
C LYS A 419 -4.93 26.49 -14.09
N LYS A 420 -4.85 25.32 -13.46
CA LYS A 420 -3.63 24.50 -13.42
C LYS A 420 -4.00 23.05 -13.75
N ALA A 421 -3.27 22.43 -14.66
CA ALA A 421 -3.47 21.03 -14.99
C ALA A 421 -3.20 20.16 -13.74
N LEU A 422 -3.95 19.06 -13.61
CA LEU A 422 -3.74 18.07 -12.56
C LEU A 422 -2.67 17.09 -13.00
N ASP A 423 -1.43 17.56 -13.01
CA ASP A 423 -0.25 16.85 -13.49
C ASP A 423 0.98 17.25 -12.67
N GLY A 424 2.05 16.48 -12.77
CA GLY A 424 3.27 16.67 -11.97
C GLY A 424 3.25 15.81 -10.72
N GLN A 425 3.73 16.35 -9.60
CA GLN A 425 3.99 15.55 -8.40
C GLN A 425 3.62 16.27 -7.12
N VAL A 426 3.38 15.48 -6.09
CA VAL A 426 3.14 15.94 -4.73
C VAL A 426 4.16 15.33 -3.80
N ARG A 427 4.17 15.87 -2.59
CA ARG A 427 4.92 15.35 -1.47
C ARG A 427 3.99 15.18 -0.29
N ILE A 428 4.12 14.05 0.37
CA ILE A 428 3.26 13.64 1.48
C ILE A 428 4.14 13.58 2.74
N LEU A 429 3.75 14.26 3.80
CA LEU A 429 4.21 13.98 5.16
C LEU A 429 3.62 12.63 5.56
N PHE A 430 4.40 11.55 5.45
CA PHE A 430 3.87 10.20 5.54
C PHE A 430 3.86 9.68 6.98
N ASP A 431 3.08 10.35 7.83
CA ASP A 431 2.90 9.98 9.23
C ASP A 431 2.16 8.62 9.34
N PRO A 432 2.75 7.58 9.95
CA PRO A 432 2.09 6.28 10.15
C PRO A 432 0.75 6.37 10.88
N GLU A 433 0.52 7.41 11.70
CA GLU A 433 -0.76 7.62 12.37
C GLU A 433 -1.92 7.84 11.40
N LEU A 434 -1.66 8.34 10.18
CA LEU A 434 -2.69 8.50 9.15
C LEU A 434 -3.40 7.16 8.87
N PHE A 435 -2.63 6.08 8.78
CA PHE A 435 -3.14 4.78 8.34
C PHE A 435 -3.60 3.91 9.51
N THR A 436 -3.05 4.11 10.70
CA THR A 436 -3.50 3.41 11.90
C THR A 436 -4.78 4.00 12.51
N SER A 437 -5.08 5.28 12.25
CA SER A 437 -6.29 5.96 12.75
C SER A 437 -7.45 6.00 11.73
N GLY A 438 -7.31 5.35 10.57
CA GLY A 438 -8.33 5.36 9.51
C GLY A 438 -8.51 6.71 8.83
N LYS A 439 -7.52 7.60 8.89
CA LYS A 439 -7.46 8.87 8.14
C LYS A 439 -6.95 8.66 6.72
N GLY A 440 -6.19 7.61 6.49
CA GLY A 440 -5.75 7.16 5.18
C GLY A 440 -5.90 5.66 4.98
N GLN A 441 -5.79 5.22 3.73
CA GLN A 441 -5.81 3.82 3.32
C GLN A 441 -4.72 3.57 2.28
N LEU A 442 -4.20 2.34 2.23
CA LEU A 442 -3.14 1.94 1.30
C LEU A 442 -3.59 0.70 0.54
N PHE A 443 -3.39 0.72 -0.76
CA PHE A 443 -3.57 -0.44 -1.63
C PHE A 443 -2.29 -0.69 -2.39
N HIS A 444 -1.90 -1.95 -2.48
CA HIS A 444 -0.69 -2.38 -3.17
C HIS A 444 -1.02 -2.95 -4.53
N TYR A 445 -0.18 -2.58 -5.50
CA TYR A 445 -0.18 -3.15 -6.83
C TYR A 445 1.25 -3.38 -7.30
N CYS A 446 1.44 -4.39 -8.13
CA CYS A 446 2.69 -4.56 -8.86
C CYS A 446 2.46 -5.05 -10.27
N GLY A 447 3.40 -4.73 -11.16
CA GLY A 447 3.35 -5.17 -12.56
C GLY A 447 3.66 -6.66 -12.76
N ASP A 448 4.16 -7.34 -11.73
CA ASP A 448 4.33 -8.79 -11.72
C ASP A 448 3.06 -9.46 -11.22
N TRP A 449 2.33 -10.12 -12.11
CA TRP A 449 1.05 -10.77 -11.80
C TRP A 449 1.19 -11.98 -10.88
N GLU A 450 2.31 -12.70 -10.95
CA GLU A 450 2.59 -13.86 -10.09
C GLU A 450 2.89 -13.41 -8.66
N PHE A 451 3.58 -12.27 -8.52
CA PHE A 451 3.82 -11.68 -7.21
C PHE A 451 2.54 -11.06 -6.63
N LEU A 452 1.75 -10.30 -7.42
CA LEU A 452 0.55 -9.62 -6.92
C LEU A 452 -0.53 -10.61 -6.48
N GLY A 453 -0.82 -11.58 -7.34
CA GLY A 453 -1.90 -12.52 -7.16
C GLY A 453 -1.38 -13.80 -6.54
N GLY A 454 -1.86 -14.14 -5.35
CA GLY A 454 -1.63 -15.50 -4.87
C GLY A 454 -1.98 -15.71 -3.42
N ASP A 455 -2.47 -16.92 -3.15
CA ASP A 455 -2.45 -17.51 -1.82
C ASP A 455 -0.98 -17.76 -1.40
N ALA A 456 -0.78 -17.95 -0.11
CA ALA A 456 0.48 -18.40 0.48
C ALA A 456 0.99 -19.73 -0.11
N GLU A 457 0.11 -20.55 -0.70
CA GLU A 457 0.48 -21.79 -1.39
C GLU A 457 1.07 -21.55 -2.78
N MET A 458 0.77 -20.40 -3.40
CA MET A 458 1.31 -20.07 -4.70
C MET A 458 2.78 -19.69 -4.54
N LYS A 459 3.64 -20.49 -5.18
CA LYS A 459 5.07 -20.22 -5.22
C LYS A 459 5.33 -18.83 -5.81
N ASP A 460 6.25 -18.11 -5.18
CA ASP A 460 6.72 -16.80 -5.61
C ASP A 460 5.67 -15.66 -5.53
N SER A 461 4.52 -15.92 -4.88
CA SER A 461 3.50 -14.91 -4.57
C SER A 461 3.93 -13.98 -3.44
N ARG A 462 3.30 -12.80 -3.34
CA ARG A 462 3.52 -11.90 -2.19
C ARG A 462 3.14 -12.56 -0.86
N ALA A 463 2.08 -13.36 -0.82
CA ALA A 463 1.65 -14.03 0.41
C ALA A 463 2.70 -15.04 0.89
N SER A 464 3.26 -15.86 -0.01
CA SER A 464 4.35 -16.78 0.33
C SER A 464 5.64 -16.04 0.70
N PHE A 465 5.96 -14.93 0.01
CA PHE A 465 7.06 -14.04 0.36
C PHE A 465 6.94 -13.51 1.80
N VAL A 466 5.76 -13.00 2.19
CA VAL A 466 5.52 -12.49 3.55
C VAL A 466 5.69 -13.61 4.59
N LEU A 467 5.27 -14.84 4.30
CA LEU A 467 5.53 -15.98 5.20
C LEU A 467 7.03 -16.28 5.34
N ALA A 468 7.80 -16.20 4.25
CA ALA A 468 9.25 -16.37 4.30
C ALA A 468 9.93 -15.24 5.11
N LEU A 469 9.48 -13.98 4.96
CA LEU A 469 9.94 -12.87 5.81
C LEU A 469 9.66 -13.15 7.29
N ARG A 470 8.45 -13.63 7.61
CA ARG A 470 8.07 -13.99 8.99
C ARG A 470 8.99 -15.04 9.58
N GLU A 471 9.34 -16.07 8.82
CA GLU A 471 10.25 -17.11 9.28
C GLU A 471 11.61 -16.53 9.69
N VAL A 472 12.16 -15.61 8.88
CA VAL A 472 13.44 -14.95 9.15
C VAL A 472 13.36 -13.99 10.34
N LEU A 473 12.25 -13.24 10.49
CA LEU A 473 12.08 -12.25 11.56
C LEU A 473 11.67 -12.87 12.92
N ARG A 474 10.93 -14.00 12.89
CA ARG A 474 10.33 -14.64 14.08
C ARG A 474 11.31 -14.82 15.24
N PRO A 475 12.56 -15.29 15.07
CA PRO A 475 13.49 -15.50 16.19
C PRO A 475 13.85 -14.22 16.95
N GLN A 476 13.76 -13.04 16.32
CA GLN A 476 14.00 -11.77 17.01
C GLN A 476 12.71 -11.16 17.53
N MET A 477 11.62 -11.24 16.76
CA MET A 477 10.33 -10.68 17.15
C MET A 477 9.73 -11.39 18.37
N SER A 478 9.87 -12.72 18.48
CA SER A 478 9.32 -13.50 19.59
C SER A 478 10.02 -13.28 20.94
N LYS A 479 11.17 -12.60 20.96
CA LYS A 479 11.90 -12.27 22.19
C LYS A 479 11.24 -11.17 23.01
N GLN A 480 10.31 -10.42 22.41
CA GLN A 480 9.59 -9.34 23.07
C GLN A 480 8.09 -9.45 22.77
N PRO A 481 7.20 -9.11 23.73
CA PRO A 481 5.77 -9.10 23.49
C PRO A 481 5.40 -8.01 22.46
N PRO A 482 4.32 -8.20 21.66
CA PRO A 482 3.85 -7.21 20.68
C PRO A 482 3.73 -5.78 21.22
N ARG A 483 3.24 -5.61 22.46
CA ARG A 483 3.11 -4.30 23.12
C ARG A 483 4.45 -3.59 23.32
N GLN A 484 5.54 -4.33 23.54
CA GLN A 484 6.87 -3.74 23.67
C GLN A 484 7.40 -3.25 22.32
N LEU A 485 7.21 -4.04 21.25
CA LEU A 485 7.54 -3.61 19.90
C LEU A 485 6.71 -2.37 19.51
N GLN A 486 5.41 -2.40 19.76
CA GLN A 486 4.51 -1.26 19.53
C GLN A 486 5.01 0.01 20.23
N LYS A 487 5.41 -0.11 21.50
CA LYS A 487 5.99 1.01 22.25
C LYS A 487 7.25 1.55 21.58
N ARG A 488 8.18 0.69 21.17
CA ARG A 488 9.42 1.11 20.47
C ARG A 488 9.12 1.84 19.16
N LEU A 489 8.16 1.35 18.36
CA LEU A 489 7.75 2.00 17.13
C LEU A 489 7.17 3.41 17.37
N ARG A 490 6.50 3.64 18.50
CA ARG A 490 5.93 4.94 18.89
C ARG A 490 6.93 5.88 19.57
N ASP A 491 7.85 5.32 20.34
CA ASP A 491 8.80 6.06 21.16
C ASP A 491 10.16 6.26 20.48
N SER A 492 10.34 5.74 19.27
CA SER A 492 11.57 5.91 18.50
C SER A 492 11.93 7.39 18.41
N VAL A 493 13.16 7.71 18.74
CA VAL A 493 13.67 9.07 18.56
C VAL A 493 14.28 9.09 17.16
N PRO A 494 13.89 10.03 16.28
CA PRO A 494 14.55 10.14 14.99
C PRO A 494 16.06 10.25 15.23
N PRO A 495 16.92 9.61 14.42
CA PRO A 495 18.33 9.92 14.45
C PRO A 495 18.41 11.43 14.33
N ARG A 496 18.93 12.10 15.38
CA ARG A 496 19.00 13.56 15.36
C ARG A 496 19.70 13.89 14.06
N PRO A 497 19.08 14.66 13.15
CA PRO A 497 19.91 15.37 12.22
C PRO A 497 20.73 16.25 13.15
N ASP A 498 22.01 15.91 13.34
CA ASP A 498 22.99 16.98 13.41
C ASP A 498 22.78 17.68 12.07
N LEU A 499 21.80 18.59 12.01
CA LEU A 499 21.60 19.48 10.88
C LEU A 499 23.00 20.01 10.67
N PRO A 500 23.68 19.70 9.55
CA PRO A 500 24.98 20.27 9.32
C PRO A 500 24.75 21.77 9.52
N LYS A 501 25.45 22.37 10.49
CA LYS A 501 25.51 23.82 10.58
C LYS A 501 25.86 24.25 9.17
N PRO A 502 25.08 25.13 8.53
CA PRO A 502 25.37 25.52 7.16
C PRO A 502 26.80 26.07 7.15
N ASP A 503 27.74 25.26 6.68
CA ASP A 503 29.07 25.74 6.34
C ASP A 503 28.82 26.51 5.05
N HIS A 504 28.70 27.83 5.20
CA HIS A 504 28.38 28.79 4.15
C HIS A 504 29.48 28.92 3.08
N THR A 505 30.22 27.86 2.75
CA THR A 505 31.42 27.96 1.91
C THR A 505 31.47 27.08 0.67
N GLU A 506 30.50 26.20 0.44
CA GLU A 506 30.40 25.51 -0.85
C GLU A 506 29.07 25.83 -1.50
N ASP A 507 29.12 26.65 -2.55
CA ASP A 507 28.00 26.85 -3.46
C ASP A 507 27.47 25.47 -3.86
N PRO A 508 26.15 25.24 -3.81
CA PRO A 508 25.58 23.98 -4.25
C PRO A 508 26.08 23.69 -5.68
N PRO A 509 26.46 22.43 -6.00
CA PRO A 509 26.86 22.09 -7.35
C PRO A 509 25.76 22.58 -8.28
N ALA A 510 26.13 23.44 -9.23
CA ALA A 510 25.20 24.05 -10.16
C ALA A 510 24.29 22.95 -10.71
N VAL A 511 22.99 23.03 -10.36
CA VAL A 511 21.98 22.12 -10.91
C VAL A 511 22.19 22.16 -12.41
N PRO A 512 22.50 21.03 -13.07
CA PRO A 512 22.75 21.03 -14.49
C PRO A 512 21.54 21.69 -15.14
N ALA A 513 21.77 22.81 -15.83
CA ALA A 513 20.72 23.58 -16.47
C ALA A 513 19.83 22.60 -17.22
N ALA A 514 18.53 22.60 -16.90
CA ALA A 514 17.55 21.70 -17.48
C ALA A 514 17.83 21.61 -18.98
N VAL A 515 18.13 20.39 -19.46
CA VAL A 515 18.40 20.14 -20.87
C VAL A 515 17.26 20.80 -21.64
N PRO A 516 17.51 21.82 -22.48
CA PRO A 516 16.44 22.51 -23.17
C PRO A 516 15.65 21.46 -23.92
N ALA A 517 14.35 21.38 -23.64
CA ALA A 517 13.44 20.47 -24.30
C ALA A 517 13.76 20.49 -25.79
N LYS A 518 14.27 19.38 -26.33
CA LYS A 518 14.62 19.27 -27.75
C LYS A 518 13.39 19.75 -28.50
N LYS A 519 13.52 20.86 -29.24
CA LYS A 519 12.50 21.32 -30.19
C LYS A 519 12.01 20.08 -30.93
N LYS A 520 10.70 19.80 -30.87
CA LYS A 520 10.05 18.78 -31.70
C LYS A 520 10.61 18.96 -33.11
N LYS A 521 11.52 18.07 -33.54
CA LYS A 521 11.89 17.97 -34.94
C LYS A 521 10.62 17.52 -35.65
N ASP A 522 10.24 18.27 -36.67
CA ASP A 522 9.08 18.01 -37.50
C ASP A 522 8.98 16.52 -37.83
N LEU A 523 7.91 15.89 -37.33
CA LEU A 523 7.54 14.56 -37.76
C LEU A 523 7.31 14.62 -39.28
N PRO A 524 7.84 13.66 -40.06
CA PRO A 524 7.59 13.61 -41.49
C PRO A 524 6.08 13.52 -41.71
N LYS A 525 5.54 14.45 -42.51
CA LYS A 525 4.16 14.39 -42.99
C LYS A 525 3.97 13.04 -43.67
N LEU A 526 3.00 12.26 -43.20
CA LEU A 526 2.49 11.13 -43.97
C LEU A 526 2.01 11.67 -45.32
N VAL A 527 2.67 11.25 -46.38
CA VAL A 527 2.15 11.35 -47.74
C VAL A 527 1.01 10.34 -47.80
N THR A 528 -0.22 10.84 -47.92
CA THR A 528 -1.35 10.03 -48.35
C THR A 528 -1.31 10.01 -49.87
N ASP A 529 -1.04 8.84 -50.44
CA ASP A 529 -1.19 8.60 -51.88
C ASP A 529 -2.69 8.59 -52.21
N ASP A 530 -3.10 9.53 -53.05
CA ASP A 530 -4.30 9.45 -53.92
C ASP A 530 -3.87 8.99 -55.32
#